data_AF-A0A944BTK7-F1
#
_entry.id   AF-A0A944BTK7-F1
#
_cell.length_a   1.000
_cell.length_b   1.000
_cell.length_c   1.000
_cell.angle_alpha   90.00
_cell.angle_beta   90.00
_cell.angle_gamma   90.00
#
_symmetry.space_group_name_H-M   'P 1'
#
loop_
_entity.id
_entity.type
_entity.pdbx_description
1 polymer ?
#
loop_
_entity_poly.entity_id
_entity_poly.type
_entity_poly.pdbx_seq_one_letter_code
_entity_poly.pdbx_strand_id
1 'polypeptide(L)'
;GDMALIGPRPLRVHYLPLYSAEQARRHNVRPGITGWAQCHGRNGISWTERFKLDVWYVDNCSFLTDIKIIISTIKTVLNRDGITQEGNATMEPFNGYN
;
A
#
# COMPACT_ATOMS: atom_id res chain seq x y z
N GLY A 1 2.68 -18.95 -6.60
CA GLY A 1 1.35 -18.38 -6.32
C GLY A 1 1.33 -16.92 -6.74
N ASP A 2 0.16 -16.28 -6.74
CA ASP A 2 0.00 -14.96 -7.36
C ASP A 2 0.22 -13.79 -6.38
N MET A 3 0.04 -14.04 -5.08
CA MET A 3 0.20 -13.03 -4.02
C MET A 3 1.18 -13.46 -2.93
N ALA A 4 1.88 -12.48 -2.36
CA ALA A 4 2.70 -12.62 -1.16
C ALA A 4 1.92 -12.20 0.09
N LEU A 5 2.45 -12.51 1.28
CA LEU A 5 1.91 -11.97 2.53
C LEU A 5 2.13 -10.45 2.61
N ILE A 6 3.31 -10.01 2.18
CA ILE A 6 3.79 -8.63 2.27
C ILE A 6 4.09 -8.11 0.87
N GLY A 7 3.60 -6.91 0.58
CA GLY A 7 3.79 -6.23 -0.70
C GLY A 7 2.76 -5.14 -0.94
N PRO A 8 2.92 -4.35 -2.02
CA PRO A 8 1.94 -3.35 -2.43
C PRO A 8 0.56 -3.97 -2.62
N ARG A 9 -0.49 -3.29 -2.17
CA ARG A 9 -1.86 -3.80 -2.33
C ARG A 9 -2.21 -3.90 -3.82
N PRO A 10 -2.88 -4.96 -4.29
CA PRO A 10 -3.38 -5.00 -5.66
C PRO A 10 -4.43 -3.91 -5.86
N LEU A 11 -4.28 -3.16 -6.95
CA LEU A 11 -5.22 -2.11 -7.36
C LEU A 11 -5.98 -2.54 -8.60
N ARG A 12 -7.03 -1.80 -8.94
CA ARG A 12 -7.90 -2.12 -10.08
C ARG A 12 -7.11 -1.95 -11.39
N VAL A 13 -7.34 -2.86 -12.33
CA VAL A 13 -6.62 -2.94 -13.62
C VAL A 13 -6.77 -1.65 -14.44
N HIS A 14 -7.89 -0.94 -14.32
CA HIS A 14 -8.12 0.29 -15.06
C HIS A 14 -7.19 1.46 -14.66
N TYR A 15 -6.41 1.33 -13.58
CA TYR A 15 -5.38 2.30 -13.19
C TYR A 15 -4.04 2.10 -13.91
N LEU A 16 -3.81 0.95 -14.55
CA LEU A 16 -2.57 0.68 -15.29
C LEU A 16 -2.17 1.80 -16.27
N PRO A 17 -3.06 2.37 -17.10
CA PRO A 17 -2.69 3.46 -18.02
C PRO A 17 -2.44 4.80 -17.33
N LEU A 18 -2.78 4.94 -16.04
CA LEU A 18 -2.63 6.18 -15.28
C LEU A 18 -1.29 6.27 -14.55
N TYR A 19 -0.52 5.18 -14.49
CA TYR A 19 0.74 5.17 -13.77
C TYR A 19 1.84 5.92 -14.51
N SER A 20 2.60 6.71 -13.75
CA SER A 20 3.94 7.12 -14.18
C SER A 20 4.90 5.92 -14.20
N ALA A 21 6.03 6.05 -14.88
CA ALA A 21 7.07 5.03 -14.89
C ALA A 21 7.57 4.68 -13.48
N GLU A 22 7.60 5.66 -12.56
CA GLU A 22 7.97 5.44 -11.17
C GLU A 22 6.88 4.67 -10.40
N GLN A 23 5.61 5.07 -10.53
CA GLN A 23 4.49 4.42 -9.85
C GLN A 23 4.32 2.96 -10.31
N ALA A 24 4.58 2.69 -11.60
CA ALA A 24 4.52 1.34 -12.17
C ALA A 24 5.52 0.37 -11.52
N ARG A 25 6.61 0.87 -10.92
CA ARG A 25 7.61 0.04 -10.21
C ARG A 25 7.02 -0.74 -9.05
N ARG A 26 5.86 -0.33 -8.51
CA ARG A 26 5.09 -1.11 -7.51
C ARG A 26 4.87 -2.57 -7.93
N HIS A 27 4.85 -2.85 -9.23
CA HIS A 27 4.62 -4.17 -9.80
C HIS A 27 5.88 -5.03 -9.91
N ASN A 28 7.06 -4.50 -9.53
CA ASN A 28 8.32 -5.24 -9.54
C ASN A 28 8.41 -6.28 -8.40
N VAL A 29 7.50 -6.22 -7.43
CA VAL A 29 7.35 -7.21 -6.37
C VAL A 29 5.93 -7.78 -6.39
N ARG A 30 5.76 -8.98 -5.83
CA ARG A 30 4.45 -9.63 -5.77
C ARG A 30 3.50 -8.81 -4.88
N PRO A 31 2.22 -8.66 -5.27
CA PRO A 31 1.24 -7.96 -4.46
C PRO A 31 1.03 -8.65 -3.11
N GLY A 32 0.76 -7.86 -2.08
CA GLY A 32 0.65 -8.31 -0.69
C GLY A 32 -0.74 -8.21 -0.07
N ILE A 33 -0.99 -9.03 0.94
CA ILE A 33 -2.16 -8.88 1.84
C ILE A 33 -1.99 -7.61 2.69
N THR A 34 -0.81 -7.43 3.27
CA THR A 34 -0.37 -6.20 3.96
C THR A 34 0.88 -5.65 3.28
N GLY A 35 1.31 -4.45 3.67
CA GLY A 35 2.44 -3.78 3.04
C GLY A 35 2.82 -2.49 3.75
N TRP A 36 3.88 -1.86 3.26
CA TRP A 36 4.46 -0.67 3.88
C TRP A 36 3.46 0.50 3.95
N ALA A 37 2.71 0.74 2.86
CA ALA A 37 1.68 1.78 2.81
C ALA A 37 0.51 1.50 3.79
N GLN A 38 0.15 0.22 3.96
CA GLN A 38 -0.89 -0.20 4.91
C GLN A 38 -0.47 0.04 6.37
N CYS A 39 0.83 0.00 6.69
CA CYS A 39 1.32 0.26 8.04
C CYS A 39 1.48 1.75 8.37
N HIS A 40 1.72 2.61 7.38
CA HIS A 40 2.09 4.02 7.58
C HIS A 40 0.97 5.03 7.29
N GLY A 41 -0.24 4.58 6.97
CA GLY A 41 -1.33 5.52 6.67
C GLY A 41 -2.68 4.90 6.32
N ARG A 42 -2.71 3.65 5.84
CA ARG A 42 -3.95 2.94 5.46
C ARG A 42 -4.81 3.79 4.50
N ASN A 43 -5.99 4.20 4.94
CA ASN A 43 -6.93 5.01 4.18
C ASN A 43 -6.67 6.52 4.37
N GLY A 44 -5.90 6.92 5.40
CA GLY A 44 -5.63 8.31 5.76
C GLY A 44 -4.62 9.05 4.88
N ILE A 45 -3.99 8.36 3.93
CA ILE A 45 -2.96 8.92 3.05
C ILE A 45 -3.47 9.10 1.63
N SER A 46 -2.96 10.10 0.94
CA SER A 46 -3.26 10.36 -0.48
C SER A 46 -2.77 9.22 -1.39
N TRP A 47 -3.24 9.18 -2.64
CA TRP A 47 -2.74 8.21 -3.63
C TRP A 47 -1.25 8.41 -3.90
N THR A 48 -0.84 9.67 -4.07
CA THR A 48 0.57 10.03 -4.26
C THR A 48 1.46 9.51 -3.12
N GLU A 49 1.07 9.68 -1.85
CA GLU A 49 1.82 9.14 -0.71
C GLU A 49 1.83 7.61 -0.70
N ARG A 50 0.69 6.98 -0.98
CA ARG A 50 0.58 5.53 -1.09
C ARG A 50 1.55 4.98 -2.13
N PHE A 51 1.60 5.57 -3.32
CA PHE A 51 2.53 5.13 -4.36
C PHE A 51 3.99 5.32 -3.95
N LYS A 52 4.34 6.44 -3.31
CA LYS A 52 5.71 6.64 -2.77
C LYS A 52 6.08 5.54 -1.78
N LEU A 53 5.18 5.16 -0.89
CA LEU A 53 5.41 4.08 0.08
C LEU A 53 5.50 2.70 -0.58
N ASP A 54 4.70 2.44 -1.61
CA ASP A 54 4.77 1.20 -2.38
C ASP A 54 6.10 1.08 -3.15
N VAL A 55 6.55 2.16 -3.80
CA VAL A 55 7.85 2.22 -4.49
C VAL A 55 9.01 2.11 -3.49
N TRP A 56 8.91 2.79 -2.34
CA TRP A 56 9.91 2.66 -1.28
C TRP A 56 10.06 1.22 -0.81
N TYR A 57 8.96 0.48 -0.67
CA TYR A 57 9.00 -0.94 -0.30
C TYR A 57 9.70 -1.78 -1.37
N VAL A 58 9.45 -1.52 -2.66
CA VAL A 58 10.16 -2.18 -3.76
C VAL A 58 11.67 -1.99 -3.63
N ASP A 59 12.11 -0.78 -3.27
CA ASP A 59 13.53 -0.44 -3.12
C ASP A 59 14.18 -0.97 -1.83
N ASN A 60 13.38 -1.18 -0.78
CA ASN A 60 13.85 -1.52 0.56
C ASN A 60 13.32 -2.87 1.06
N CYS A 61 12.90 -3.73 0.13
CA CYS A 61 12.38 -5.06 0.42
C CYS A 61 13.48 -5.88 1.08
N SER A 62 13.30 -6.17 2.37
CA SER A 62 14.24 -6.95 3.17
C SER A 62 13.50 -7.72 4.25
N PHE A 63 14.10 -8.80 4.76
CA PHE A 63 13.52 -9.58 5.84
C PHE A 63 13.20 -8.74 7.10
N LEU A 64 14.05 -7.76 7.43
CA LEU A 64 13.82 -6.86 8.55
C LEU A 64 12.66 -5.89 8.30
N THR A 65 12.53 -5.38 7.08
CA THR A 65 11.40 -4.54 6.66
C THR A 65 10.09 -5.33 6.79
N ASP A 66 10.09 -6.58 6.35
CA ASP A 66 8.94 -7.48 6.41
C ASP A 66 8.49 -7.76 7.86
N ILE A 67 9.44 -8.04 8.76
CA ILE A 67 9.13 -8.20 10.20
C ILE A 67 8.49 -6.94 10.78
N LYS A 68 9.01 -5.75 10.45
CA LYS A 68 8.43 -4.48 10.90
C LYS A 68 6.97 -4.33 10.43
N ILE A 69 6.69 -4.67 9.18
CA ILE A 69 5.33 -4.63 8.61
C ILE A 69 4.42 -5.60 9.35
N ILE A 70 4.86 -6.83 9.63
CA ILE A 70 4.07 -7.83 10.37
C ILE A 70 3.72 -7.31 11.77
N ILE A 71 4.71 -6.82 12.52
CA ILE A 71 4.49 -6.32 13.89
C ILE A 71 3.54 -5.12 13.88
N SER A 72 3.72 -4.17 12.95
CA SER A 72 2.83 -3.02 12.81
C SER A 72 1.41 -3.45 12.46
N THR A 73 1.26 -4.39 11.51
CA THR A 73 -0.04 -4.93 11.10
C THR A 73 -0.77 -5.58 12.28
N ILE A 74 -0.08 -6.41 13.08
CA ILE A 74 -0.65 -7.04 14.28
C ILE A 74 -1.13 -5.98 15.27
N LYS A 75 -0.29 -4.97 15.57
CA LYS A 75 -0.66 -3.88 16.48
C LYS A 75 -1.92 -3.16 16.01
N THR A 76 -2.01 -2.80 14.74
CA THR A 76 -3.18 -2.10 14.19
C THR A 76 -4.45 -2.95 14.25
N VAL A 77 -4.36 -4.26 13.99
CA VAL A 77 -5.51 -5.17 14.08
C VAL A 77 -5.98 -5.32 15.52
N LEU A 78 -5.05 -5.41 16.48
CA LEU A 78 -5.39 -5.51 17.91
C LEU A 78 -6.01 -4.22 18.45
N ASN A 79 -5.47 -3.06 18.07
CA ASN A 79 -5.96 -1.76 18.53
C ASN A 79 -7.25 -1.31 17.83
N ARG A 80 -7.63 -1.97 16.71
CA ARG A 80 -8.71 -1.51 15.80
C ARG A 80 -8.50 -0.08 15.28
N ASP A 81 -7.25 0.37 15.21
CA ASP A 81 -6.89 1.70 14.75
C ASP A 81 -7.09 1.86 13.23
N GLY A 82 -7.69 2.97 12.80
CA GLY A 82 -7.76 3.37 11.39
C GLY A 82 -8.75 2.58 10.52
N ILE A 83 -9.89 2.17 11.09
CA ILE A 83 -11.00 1.53 10.35
C ILE A 83 -11.97 2.58 9.75
N THR A 84 -11.98 3.81 10.29
CA THR A 84 -12.89 4.88 9.86
C THR A 84 -12.11 6.15 9.54
N GLN A 85 -12.14 6.59 8.28
CA GLN A 85 -11.80 7.96 7.92
C GLN A 85 -13.04 8.81 8.23
N GLU A 86 -12.91 9.86 9.04
CA GLU A 86 -14.03 10.79 9.27
C GLU A 86 -14.43 11.42 7.93
N GLY A 87 -15.66 11.15 7.47
CA GLY A 87 -16.28 11.83 6.33
C GLY A 87 -16.31 11.07 4.99
N ASN A 88 -15.54 10.00 4.78
CA ASN A 88 -15.66 9.17 3.57
C ASN A 88 -15.20 7.72 3.83
N ALA A 89 -16.08 6.75 3.56
CA ALA A 89 -15.78 5.33 3.76
C ALA A 89 -14.74 4.78 2.75
N THR A 90 -14.50 5.50 1.65
CA THR A 90 -13.63 5.08 0.55
C THR A 90 -12.87 6.27 -0.04
N MET A 91 -11.58 6.10 -0.34
CA MET A 91 -10.80 7.06 -1.13
C MET A 91 -11.41 7.25 -2.52
N GLU A 92 -11.33 8.48 -3.04
CA GLU A 92 -11.67 8.79 -4.43
C GLU A 92 -10.88 7.91 -5.42
N PRO A 93 -11.43 7.57 -6.60
CA PRO A 93 -10.69 6.82 -7.61
C PRO A 93 -9.40 7.53 -8.03
N PHE A 94 -8.33 6.75 -8.26
CA PHE A 94 -7.08 7.30 -8.79
C PHE A 94 -7.28 7.80 -10.21
N ASN A 95 -6.87 9.04 -10.49
CA ASN A 95 -7.04 9.69 -11.79
C ASN A 95 -5.71 10.01 -12.51
N GLY A 96 -4.57 9.58 -11.96
CA GLY A 96 -3.23 9.87 -12.47
C GLY A 96 -2.50 10.99 -11.72
N TYR A 97 -3.24 11.89 -11.06
CA TYR A 97 -2.68 13.11 -10.46
C TYR A 97 -3.02 13.32 -8.98
N ASN A 98 -3.97 12.55 -8.44
CA ASN A 98 -4.42 12.66 -7.04
C ASN A 98 -3.65 11.78 -6.04
#